data_AF-A0A9J6DNZ9-F1
#
_entry.id   AF-A0A9J6DNZ9-F1
#
_cell.length_a   1.000
_cell.length_b   1.000
_cell.length_c   1.000
_cell.angle_alpha   90.00
_cell.angle_beta   90.00
_cell.angle_gamma   90.00
#
_symmetry.space_group_name_H-M   'P 1'
#
loop_
_entity.id
_entity.type
_entity.pdbx_description
1 polymer ?
#
loop_
_entity_poly.entity_id
_entity_poly.type
_entity_poly.pdbx_seq_one_letter_code
_entity_poly.pdbx_strand_id
1 'polypeptide(L)'
;MTAGLPGETVNKLLFRIQVERNIAIASTPDETIATKLQAVTTLNLGSQKYEMQAYVADPDNSFKGVIIGPEKNTSPTELLDNIYAPDAEVLHVRMMGLTNMVLITFAGLQVPRYFYYNHAEYRCYIHRPRKQVCTICLGLGHRADVCRTTTKRRCQACGVETPEPEHSCTTQCFHCKGDHPATHPKCPARKQKPPNKHYVKKALEANALAPPPTSPPKRHRPRSRTRRSQSKSRGKSQDRALESLNNTPGTASKTSTTTLALIPQKNRAASAERP
;
A
#
# COMPACT_ATOMS: atom_id res chain seq x y z
N MET A 1 9.74 -21.69 -13.69
CA MET A 1 8.73 -21.47 -14.75
C MET A 1 8.59 -19.98 -14.98
N THR A 2 9.06 -19.48 -16.13
CA THR A 2 8.92 -18.07 -16.55
C THR A 2 7.54 -17.89 -17.16
N ALA A 3 6.56 -17.52 -16.35
CA ALA A 3 5.24 -17.16 -16.86
C ALA A 3 5.31 -15.74 -17.45
N GLY A 4 5.55 -15.64 -18.75
CA GLY A 4 5.27 -14.40 -19.48
C GLY A 4 3.76 -14.15 -19.43
N LEU A 5 3.34 -12.98 -18.94
CA LEU A 5 1.93 -12.60 -18.98
C LEU A 5 1.57 -12.28 -20.45
N PRO A 6 0.57 -12.96 -21.07
CA PRO A 6 0.19 -12.68 -22.44
C PRO A 6 -0.28 -11.23 -22.59
N GLY A 7 -0.06 -10.61 -23.76
CA GLY A 7 -0.21 -9.17 -23.99
C GLY A 7 -1.57 -8.57 -23.60
N GLU A 8 -2.68 -9.32 -23.74
CA GLU A 8 -4.01 -8.86 -23.29
C GLU A 8 -4.12 -8.68 -21.76
N THR A 9 -3.29 -9.39 -21.00
CA THR A 9 -3.25 -9.35 -19.52
C THR A 9 -2.68 -8.03 -19.01
N VAL A 10 -1.78 -7.40 -19.77
CA VAL A 10 -1.09 -6.15 -19.40
C VAL A 10 -2.08 -4.98 -19.35
N ASN A 11 -3.10 -4.97 -20.22
CA ASN A 11 -4.12 -3.92 -20.26
C ASN A 11 -5.02 -3.89 -19.02
N LYS A 12 -5.01 -4.95 -18.21
CA LYS A 12 -5.75 -5.04 -16.94
C LYS A 12 -4.86 -4.81 -15.71
N LEU A 13 -3.63 -4.34 -15.91
CA LEU A 13 -2.64 -4.13 -14.86
C LEU A 13 -2.21 -2.67 -14.80
N LEU A 14 -2.26 -2.12 -13.60
CA LEU A 14 -1.68 -0.81 -13.30
C LEU A 14 -0.44 -1.00 -12.42
N PHE A 15 0.72 -0.62 -12.95
CA PHE A 15 1.99 -0.69 -12.22
C PHE A 15 2.38 0.68 -11.63
N ARG A 16 2.87 0.68 -10.39
CA ARG A 16 3.45 1.86 -9.72
C ARG A 16 4.76 1.48 -9.05
N ILE A 17 5.85 2.17 -9.38
CA ILE A 17 7.18 1.87 -8.82
C ILE A 17 7.52 2.88 -7.73
N GLN A 18 7.73 2.39 -6.52
CA GLN A 18 8.26 3.15 -5.39
C GLN A 18 9.78 2.95 -5.30
N VAL A 19 10.44 3.72 -6.15
CA VAL A 19 11.89 3.85 -6.36
C VAL A 19 12.69 3.93 -5.04
N GLU A 20 12.22 4.71 -4.06
CA GLU A 20 12.89 4.88 -2.76
C GLU A 20 12.75 3.66 -1.84
N ARG A 21 11.63 2.95 -1.92
CA ARG A 21 11.36 1.77 -1.07
C ARG A 21 11.82 0.47 -1.70
N ASN A 22 12.24 0.53 -2.97
CA ASN A 22 12.47 -0.63 -3.82
C ASN A 22 11.25 -1.56 -3.83
N ILE A 23 10.07 -1.00 -4.11
CA ILE A 23 8.81 -1.75 -4.19
C ILE A 23 8.13 -1.42 -5.52
N ALA A 24 7.62 -2.43 -6.22
CA ALA A 24 6.65 -2.24 -7.29
C ALA A 24 5.26 -2.64 -6.79
N ILE A 25 4.23 -1.94 -7.24
CA ILE A 25 2.84 -2.21 -6.90
C ILE A 25 2.12 -2.54 -8.19
N ALA A 26 1.46 -3.69 -8.26
CA ALA A 26 0.63 -4.11 -9.38
C ALA A 26 -0.82 -4.18 -8.92
N SER A 27 -1.70 -3.42 -9.56
CA SER A 27 -3.14 -3.40 -9.24
C SER A 27 -3.91 -4.01 -10.40
N THR A 28 -4.80 -4.95 -10.11
CA THR A 28 -5.68 -5.57 -11.11
C THR A 28 -7.07 -5.86 -10.51
N PRO A 29 -8.15 -5.67 -11.27
CA PRO A 29 -9.49 -6.12 -10.88
C PRO A 29 -9.71 -7.63 -11.10
N ASP A 30 -8.77 -8.33 -11.71
CA ASP A 30 -8.90 -9.74 -12.09
C ASP A 30 -8.15 -10.64 -11.09
N GLU A 31 -8.90 -11.41 -10.31
CA GLU A 31 -8.36 -12.30 -9.27
C GLU A 31 -7.45 -13.40 -9.84
N THR A 32 -7.69 -13.84 -11.07
CA THR A 32 -6.86 -14.86 -11.72
C THR A 32 -5.48 -14.29 -12.05
N ILE A 33 -5.42 -13.03 -12.49
CA ILE A 33 -4.17 -12.31 -12.75
C ILE A 33 -3.44 -12.06 -11.43
N ALA A 34 -4.18 -11.65 -10.38
CA ALA A 34 -3.59 -11.42 -9.07
C ALA A 34 -2.94 -12.69 -8.50
N THR A 35 -3.61 -13.83 -8.60
CA THR A 35 -3.08 -15.13 -8.15
C THR A 35 -1.81 -15.52 -8.92
N LYS A 36 -1.80 -15.32 -10.25
CA LYS A 36 -0.60 -15.56 -11.07
C LYS A 36 0.56 -14.66 -10.67
N LEU A 37 0.30 -13.38 -10.42
CA LEU A 37 1.32 -12.42 -9.99
C LEU A 37 1.85 -12.73 -8.59
N GLN A 38 1.02 -13.24 -7.67
CA GLN A 38 1.46 -13.65 -6.35
C GLN A 38 2.47 -14.81 -6.39
N ALA A 39 2.37 -15.67 -7.41
CA ALA A 39 3.33 -16.77 -7.61
C ALA A 39 4.64 -16.33 -8.28
N VAL A 40 4.77 -15.08 -8.72
CA VAL A 40 5.99 -14.58 -9.38
C VAL A 40 7.09 -14.35 -8.35
N THR A 41 8.21 -15.05 -8.52
CA THR A 41 9.40 -14.95 -7.67
C THR A 41 10.59 -14.27 -8.35
N THR A 42 10.49 -13.99 -9.65
CA THR A 42 11.57 -13.37 -10.42
C THR A 42 11.04 -12.37 -11.43
N LEU A 43 11.63 -11.18 -11.48
CA LEU A 43 11.34 -10.13 -12.46
C LEU A 43 12.53 -9.95 -13.40
N ASN A 44 12.28 -10.02 -14.70
CA ASN A 44 13.28 -9.68 -15.71
C ASN A 44 13.07 -8.23 -16.17
N LEU A 45 14.09 -7.39 -16.02
CA LEU A 45 14.10 -6.01 -16.53
C LEU A 45 15.29 -5.87 -17.49
N GLY A 46 15.00 -5.87 -18.79
CA GLY A 46 16.03 -5.92 -19.83
C GLY A 46 16.80 -7.24 -19.76
N SER A 47 18.13 -7.15 -19.69
CA SER A 47 19.03 -8.31 -19.54
C SER A 47 19.18 -8.80 -18.10
N GLN A 48 18.64 -8.07 -17.11
CA GLN A 48 18.86 -8.34 -15.70
C GLN A 48 17.68 -9.05 -15.05
N LYS A 49 18.00 -10.04 -14.21
CA LYS A 49 17.03 -10.82 -13.44
C LYS A 49 17.11 -10.43 -11.97
N TYR A 50 15.95 -10.11 -11.40
CA TYR A 50 15.79 -9.72 -10.02
C TYR A 50 14.95 -10.77 -9.30
N GLU A 51 15.47 -11.33 -8.22
CA GLU A 51 14.64 -12.12 -7.30
C GLU A 51 13.67 -11.20 -6.59
N MET A 52 12.47 -11.69 -6.31
CA MET A 52 11.44 -10.88 -5.68
C MET A 52 10.46 -11.73 -4.89
N GLN A 53 9.74 -11.07 -3.98
CA GLN A 53 8.61 -11.63 -3.28
C GLN A 53 7.35 -10.81 -3.60
N ALA A 54 6.33 -11.49 -4.10
CA ALA A 54 5.01 -10.94 -4.32
C ALA A 54 4.09 -11.29 -3.15
N TYR A 55 3.28 -10.32 -2.71
CA TYR A 55 2.23 -10.55 -1.73
C TYR A 55 1.02 -9.67 -1.99
N VAL A 56 -0.16 -10.17 -1.62
CA VAL A 56 -1.41 -9.41 -1.66
C VAL A 56 -1.37 -8.37 -0.55
N ALA A 57 -1.50 -7.10 -0.93
CA ALA A 57 -1.61 -6.02 0.02
C ALA A 57 -2.93 -6.15 0.79
N ASP A 58 -2.93 -5.71 2.06
CA ASP A 58 -4.15 -5.63 2.83
C ASP A 58 -5.19 -4.77 2.06
N PRO A 59 -6.47 -5.14 2.08
CA PRO A 59 -7.47 -4.43 1.29
C PRO A 59 -7.65 -3.00 1.81
N ASP A 60 -8.05 -2.08 0.94
CA ASP A 60 -8.16 -0.65 1.27
C ASP A 60 -9.10 -0.38 2.46
N ASN A 61 -10.10 -1.23 2.65
CA ASN A 61 -11.01 -1.26 3.79
C ASN A 61 -10.46 -2.07 4.97
N SER A 62 -9.15 -2.08 5.25
CA SER A 62 -8.57 -2.78 6.41
C SER A 62 -7.83 -1.87 7.39
N PHE A 63 -8.06 -1.99 8.70
CA PHE A 63 -7.37 -1.16 9.69
C PHE A 63 -6.40 -1.97 10.53
N LYS A 64 -5.28 -1.35 10.92
CA LYS A 64 -4.25 -2.02 11.73
C LYS A 64 -4.33 -1.61 13.19
N GLY A 65 -4.40 -2.61 14.07
CA GLY A 65 -4.32 -2.47 15.51
C GLY A 65 -3.04 -3.07 16.07
N VAL A 66 -2.69 -2.67 17.29
CA VAL A 66 -1.55 -3.16 18.05
C VAL A 66 -2.00 -3.53 19.44
N ILE A 67 -1.49 -4.66 19.92
CA ILE A 67 -1.74 -5.18 21.25
C ILE A 67 -0.40 -5.41 21.93
N ILE A 68 -0.39 -5.41 23.26
CA ILE A 68 0.83 -5.58 24.06
C ILE A 68 0.54 -6.66 25.09
N GLY A 69 1.44 -7.63 25.23
CA GLY A 69 1.33 -8.67 26.26
C GLY A 69 1.48 -10.12 25.78
N PRO A 70 1.18 -10.51 24.52
CA PRO A 70 1.51 -11.85 24.05
C PRO A 70 2.99 -12.18 24.22
N GLU A 71 3.30 -13.46 24.36
CA GLU A 71 4.66 -13.93 24.54
C GLU A 71 5.56 -13.55 23.35
N LYS A 72 6.85 -13.42 23.62
CA LYS A 72 7.80 -13.11 22.55
C LYS A 72 7.97 -14.35 21.67
N ASN A 73 8.18 -14.14 20.38
CA ASN A 73 8.40 -15.19 19.39
C ASN A 73 7.22 -16.16 19.18
N THR A 74 6.01 -15.82 19.64
CA THR A 74 4.78 -16.56 19.29
C THR A 74 4.60 -16.61 17.78
N SER A 75 4.29 -17.79 17.26
CA SER A 75 4.15 -17.99 15.81
C SER A 75 2.88 -17.30 15.28
N PRO A 76 2.84 -16.84 14.01
CA PRO A 76 1.63 -16.25 13.44
C PRO A 76 0.42 -17.20 13.46
N THR A 77 0.64 -18.51 13.29
CA THR A 77 -0.40 -19.54 13.36
C THR A 77 -0.98 -19.65 14.76
N GLU A 78 -0.13 -19.76 15.78
CA GLU A 78 -0.55 -19.79 17.18
C GLU A 78 -1.25 -18.51 17.61
N LEU A 79 -0.82 -17.34 17.10
CA LEU A 79 -1.54 -16.10 17.34
C LEU A 79 -2.95 -16.15 16.75
N LEU A 80 -3.09 -16.60 15.50
CA LEU A 80 -4.39 -16.67 14.83
C LEU A 80 -5.34 -17.66 15.50
N ASP A 81 -4.86 -18.85 15.86
CA ASP A 81 -5.66 -19.92 16.46
C ASP A 81 -6.25 -19.51 17.82
N ASN A 82 -5.58 -18.58 18.50
CA ASN A 82 -5.94 -18.14 19.85
C ASN A 82 -6.55 -16.73 19.90
N ILE A 83 -6.75 -16.08 18.76
CA ILE A 83 -7.37 -14.75 18.69
C ILE A 83 -8.87 -14.88 18.49
N TYR A 84 -9.61 -14.12 19.29
CA TYR A 84 -11.05 -13.98 19.14
C TYR A 84 -11.45 -12.50 19.22
N ALA A 85 -12.18 -12.03 18.21
CA ALA A 85 -12.70 -10.66 18.11
C ALA A 85 -14.19 -10.71 17.73
N PRO A 86 -15.13 -10.47 18.67
CA PRO A 86 -16.56 -10.62 18.40
C PRO A 86 -17.09 -9.71 17.29
N ASP A 87 -16.64 -8.46 17.30
CA ASP A 87 -17.16 -7.39 16.44
C ASP A 87 -16.23 -7.06 15.27
N ALA A 88 -15.24 -7.90 14.98
CA ALA A 88 -14.31 -7.65 13.89
C ALA A 88 -13.72 -8.92 13.29
N GLU A 89 -13.66 -8.94 11.98
CA GLU A 89 -12.95 -9.95 11.20
C GLU A 89 -11.45 -9.66 11.20
N VAL A 90 -10.65 -10.66 11.56
CA VAL A 90 -9.19 -10.59 11.57
C VAL A 90 -8.65 -11.15 10.25
N LEU A 91 -7.92 -10.32 9.50
CA LEU A 91 -7.35 -10.68 8.20
C LEU A 91 -5.92 -11.21 8.31
N HIS A 92 -5.12 -10.61 9.19
CA HIS A 92 -3.71 -10.99 9.34
C HIS A 92 -3.20 -10.64 10.73
N VAL A 93 -2.30 -11.48 11.26
CA VAL A 93 -1.69 -11.28 12.57
C VAL A 93 -0.21 -11.62 12.50
N ARG A 94 0.62 -10.80 13.17
CA ARG A 94 2.05 -11.09 13.33
C ARG A 94 2.67 -10.35 14.50
N MET A 95 3.73 -10.92 15.06
CA MET A 95 4.61 -10.22 16.01
C MET A 95 5.28 -8.99 15.38
N MET A 96 5.53 -7.95 16.19
CA MET A 96 6.29 -6.77 15.81
C MET A 96 7.76 -6.92 16.23
N GLY A 97 8.55 -7.61 15.40
CA GLY A 97 9.95 -7.91 15.72
C GLY A 97 10.07 -8.78 16.98
N LEU A 98 11.09 -8.55 17.80
CA LEU A 98 11.36 -9.32 19.03
C LEU A 98 10.66 -8.73 20.27
N THR A 99 9.57 -7.98 20.05
CA THR A 99 8.80 -7.37 21.14
C THR A 99 7.65 -8.27 21.58
N ASN A 100 6.98 -7.91 22.66
CA ASN A 100 5.71 -8.49 23.09
C ASN A 100 4.50 -7.77 22.47
N MET A 101 4.70 -7.18 21.28
CA MET A 101 3.67 -6.43 20.58
C MET A 101 3.26 -7.20 19.34
N VAL A 102 1.96 -7.30 19.10
CA VAL A 102 1.40 -7.95 17.91
C VAL A 102 0.68 -6.91 17.07
N LEU A 103 0.90 -6.97 15.76
CA LEU A 103 0.20 -6.18 14.76
C LEU A 103 -0.93 -7.03 14.18
N ILE A 104 -2.15 -6.51 14.23
CA ILE A 104 -3.35 -7.16 13.72
C ILE A 104 -3.92 -6.29 12.60
N THR A 105 -4.26 -6.90 11.46
CA THR A 105 -5.04 -6.28 10.39
C THR A 105 -6.49 -6.76 10.53
N PHE A 106 -7.42 -5.83 10.68
CA PHE A 106 -8.86 -6.08 10.74
C PHE A 106 -9.51 -5.69 9.42
N ALA A 107 -10.57 -6.39 9.02
CA ALA A 107 -11.48 -5.90 8.00
C ALA A 107 -12.29 -4.72 8.56
N GLY A 108 -12.62 -3.77 7.69
CA GLY A 108 -13.33 -2.55 8.05
C GLY A 108 -12.46 -1.32 8.32
N LEU A 109 -13.13 -0.25 8.72
CA LEU A 109 -12.54 1.08 8.91
C LEU A 109 -12.28 1.43 10.38
N GLN A 110 -12.49 0.49 11.29
CA GLN A 110 -12.35 0.68 12.73
C GLN A 110 -11.45 -0.38 13.34
N VAL A 111 -10.79 -0.02 14.43
CA VAL A 111 -10.05 -0.95 15.28
C VAL A 111 -10.92 -1.24 16.50
N PRO A 112 -11.20 -2.51 16.82
CA PRO A 112 -11.91 -2.87 18.04
C PRO A 112 -11.24 -2.26 19.27
N ARG A 113 -12.01 -1.91 20.29
CA ARG A 113 -11.42 -1.39 21.53
C ARG A 113 -10.69 -2.50 22.30
N TYR A 114 -11.27 -3.70 22.27
CA TYR A 114 -10.77 -4.89 22.95
C TYR A 114 -10.88 -6.10 22.01
N PHE A 115 -10.06 -7.10 22.29
CA PHE A 115 -10.12 -8.42 21.68
C PHE A 115 -9.61 -9.43 22.70
N TYR A 116 -9.77 -10.72 22.41
CA TYR A 116 -9.38 -11.81 23.29
C TYR A 116 -8.20 -12.59 22.69
N TYR A 117 -7.22 -12.90 23.52
CA TYR A 117 -6.11 -13.80 23.22
C TYR A 117 -5.93 -14.79 24.37
N ASN A 118 -5.92 -16.09 24.11
CA ASN A 118 -5.88 -17.13 25.15
C ASN A 118 -6.93 -16.87 26.26
N HIS A 119 -8.14 -16.48 25.87
CA HIS A 119 -9.25 -16.13 26.77
C HIS A 119 -9.05 -14.90 27.68
N ALA A 120 -7.94 -14.18 27.56
CA ALA A 120 -7.71 -12.92 28.26
C ALA A 120 -8.10 -11.73 27.38
N GLU A 121 -8.71 -10.71 27.99
CA GLU A 121 -9.05 -9.45 27.31
C GLU A 121 -7.82 -8.55 27.20
N TYR A 122 -7.57 -8.03 26.00
CA TYR A 122 -6.49 -7.10 25.74
C TYR A 122 -7.02 -5.86 25.04
N ARG A 123 -6.49 -4.70 25.45
CA ARG A 123 -6.75 -3.43 24.78
C ARG A 123 -6.04 -3.37 23.44
N CYS A 124 -6.77 -3.04 22.39
CA CYS A 124 -6.21 -2.79 21.08
C CYS A 124 -6.01 -1.28 20.86
N TYR A 125 -4.84 -0.92 20.34
CA TYR A 125 -4.46 0.45 20.00
C TYR A 125 -4.36 0.60 18.50
N ILE A 126 -4.80 1.74 17.97
CA ILE A 126 -4.59 2.05 16.56
C ILE A 126 -3.09 2.04 16.23
N HIS A 127 -2.68 1.24 15.25
CA HIS A 127 -1.31 1.22 14.76
C HIS A 127 -0.98 2.57 14.12
N ARG A 128 0.03 3.24 14.65
CA ARG A 128 0.55 4.51 14.13
C ARG A 128 1.95 4.28 13.57
N PRO A 129 2.07 3.90 12.28
CA PRO A 129 3.38 3.63 11.70
C PRO A 129 4.26 4.88 11.75
N ARG A 130 5.56 4.66 11.95
CA ARG A 130 6.57 5.71 11.85
C ARG A 130 7.40 5.52 10.60
N LYS A 131 7.84 6.63 10.01
CA LYS A 131 8.81 6.59 8.91
C LYS A 131 10.08 5.93 9.42
N GLN A 132 10.51 4.91 8.67
CA GLN A 132 11.81 4.31 8.87
C GLN A 132 12.90 5.33 8.57
N VAL A 133 13.99 5.30 9.34
CA VAL A 133 15.17 6.12 9.10
C VAL A 133 16.24 5.17 8.57
N CYS A 134 16.83 5.51 7.42
CA CYS A 134 17.96 4.78 6.87
C CYS A 134 19.18 4.98 7.77
N THR A 135 19.85 3.91 8.18
CA THR A 135 21.02 3.99 9.08
C THR A 135 22.30 4.45 8.37
N ILE A 136 22.28 4.55 7.03
CA ILE A 136 23.41 5.03 6.22
C ILE A 136 23.26 6.52 5.94
N CYS A 137 22.24 6.94 5.20
CA CYS A 137 22.09 8.34 4.75
C CYS A 137 21.17 9.18 5.66
N LEU A 138 20.60 8.59 6.71
CA LEU A 138 19.58 9.19 7.60
C LEU A 138 18.29 9.66 6.91
N GLY A 139 18.09 9.36 5.63
CA GLY A 139 16.84 9.63 4.92
C GLY A 139 15.64 8.92 5.53
N LEU A 140 14.44 9.50 5.37
CA LEU A 140 13.18 8.90 5.83
C LEU A 140 12.57 8.02 4.73
N GLY A 141 11.92 6.93 5.12
CA GLY A 141 11.04 6.15 4.26
C GLY A 141 11.67 4.92 3.59
N HIS A 142 12.96 4.66 3.78
CA HIS A 142 13.64 3.50 3.22
C HIS A 142 14.60 2.83 4.21
N ARG A 143 14.98 1.58 3.93
CA ARG A 143 15.92 0.79 4.72
C ARG A 143 17.34 0.96 4.20
N ALA A 144 18.34 0.65 5.02
CA ALA A 144 19.75 0.75 4.62
C ALA A 144 20.12 -0.17 3.43
N ASP A 145 19.55 -1.37 3.37
CA ASP A 145 19.77 -2.36 2.31
C ASP A 145 19.28 -1.92 0.93
N VAL A 146 18.29 -1.02 0.88
CA VAL A 146 17.74 -0.44 -0.36
C VAL A 146 18.17 1.02 -0.57
N CYS A 147 19.15 1.49 0.22
CA CYS A 147 19.64 2.85 0.11
C CYS A 147 20.39 3.06 -1.20
N ARG A 148 20.07 4.13 -1.93
CA ARG A 148 20.75 4.53 -3.17
C ARG A 148 22.02 5.34 -2.92
N THR A 149 22.18 5.85 -1.70
CA THR A 149 23.24 6.77 -1.31
C THR A 149 24.16 6.09 -0.29
N THR A 150 24.65 4.91 -0.64
CA THR A 150 25.50 4.10 0.26
C THR A 150 26.84 4.76 0.56
N THR A 151 27.34 5.61 -0.35
CA THR A 151 28.61 6.33 -0.22
C THR A 151 28.54 7.55 0.68
N LYS A 152 27.37 8.18 0.86
CA LYS A 152 27.18 9.35 1.74
C LYS A 152 26.66 8.91 3.11
N ARG A 153 27.50 8.18 3.84
CA ARG A 153 27.19 7.80 5.22
C ARG A 153 27.10 9.06 6.07
N ARG A 154 26.10 9.15 6.95
CA ARG A 154 25.97 10.25 7.91
C ARG A 154 26.17 9.77 9.33
N CYS A 155 26.72 10.63 10.19
CA CYS A 155 26.78 10.40 11.62
C CYS A 155 25.37 10.26 12.20
N GLN A 156 25.07 9.18 12.92
CA GLN A 156 23.73 8.95 13.48
C GLN A 156 23.34 9.94 14.60
N ALA A 157 24.34 10.55 15.25
CA ALA A 157 24.14 11.50 16.34
C ALA A 157 23.83 12.93 15.82
N CYS A 158 24.59 13.43 14.84
CA CYS A 158 24.52 14.83 14.40
C CYS A 158 24.17 15.02 12.90
N GLY A 159 24.25 13.98 12.08
CA GLY A 159 23.90 14.02 10.66
C GLY A 159 24.97 14.57 9.70
N VAL A 160 26.18 14.84 10.18
CA VAL A 160 27.34 15.21 9.35
C VAL A 160 27.62 14.10 8.33
N GLU A 161 27.87 14.49 7.07
CA GLU A 161 28.24 13.57 5.99
C GLU A 161 29.69 13.12 6.13
N THR A 162 29.91 11.82 5.95
CA THR A 162 31.22 11.15 5.98
C THR A 162 32.09 11.67 7.14
N PRO A 163 31.63 11.53 8.40
CA PRO A 163 32.41 11.95 9.55
C PRO A 163 33.70 11.14 9.63
N GLU A 164 34.77 11.75 10.12
CA GLU A 164 35.97 11.03 10.51
C GLU A 164 35.65 10.00 11.62
N PRO A 165 36.42 8.90 11.74
CA PRO A 165 36.13 7.82 12.69
C PRO A 165 35.97 8.27 14.15
N GLU A 166 36.68 9.33 14.55
CA GLU A 166 36.71 9.87 15.91
C GLU A 166 36.11 11.29 16.01
N HIS A 167 35.12 11.58 15.16
CA HIS A 167 34.52 12.91 15.19
C HIS A 167 33.73 13.15 16.48
N SER A 168 34.13 14.16 17.25
CA SER A 168 33.37 14.66 18.38
C SER A 168 32.17 15.46 17.88
N CYS A 169 30.96 15.15 18.36
CA CYS A 169 29.79 15.95 18.03
C CYS A 169 28.73 16.00 19.11
N THR A 170 27.94 17.07 19.06
CA THR A 170 26.72 17.22 19.84
C THR A 170 25.57 16.50 19.13
N THR A 171 24.78 15.75 19.90
CA THR A 171 23.64 15.02 19.37
C THR A 171 22.53 16.00 18.95
N GLN A 172 22.18 15.98 17.67
CA GLN A 172 21.10 16.82 17.13
C GLN A 172 20.36 16.09 16.00
N CYS A 173 19.04 16.18 15.99
CA CYS A 173 18.23 15.50 15.00
C CYS A 173 18.42 16.12 13.61
N PHE A 174 18.90 15.33 12.65
CA PHE A 174 19.04 15.75 11.26
C PHE A 174 17.75 16.36 10.66
N HIS A 175 16.57 15.83 11.02
CA HIS A 175 15.27 16.21 10.43
C HIS A 175 14.53 17.33 11.19
N CYS A 176 14.41 17.23 12.51
CA CYS A 176 13.64 18.20 13.30
C CYS A 176 14.49 19.13 14.16
N LYS A 177 15.83 19.01 14.08
CA LYS A 177 16.81 19.84 14.79
C LYS A 177 16.73 19.85 16.33
N GLY A 178 15.96 18.92 16.93
CA GLY A 178 15.87 18.77 18.39
C GLY A 178 17.01 17.96 19.01
N ASP A 179 17.06 17.93 20.34
CA ASP A 179 18.11 17.32 21.17
C ASP A 179 17.98 15.80 21.28
N HIS A 180 18.01 15.11 20.14
CA HIS A 180 17.98 13.66 20.06
C HIS A 180 18.52 13.20 18.69
N PRO A 181 19.02 11.96 18.54
CA PRO A 181 19.45 11.46 17.23
C PRO A 181 18.26 11.32 16.27
N ALA A 182 18.53 11.31 14.96
CA ALA A 182 17.49 11.14 13.94
C ALA A 182 16.71 9.81 14.07
N THR A 183 17.36 8.79 14.64
CA THR A 183 16.81 7.44 14.89
C THR A 183 15.91 7.37 16.13
N HIS A 184 15.79 8.45 16.92
CA HIS A 184 15.03 8.44 18.17
C HIS A 184 13.54 8.10 17.94
N PRO A 185 12.92 7.18 18.72
CA PRO A 185 11.55 6.72 18.50
C PRO A 185 10.49 7.82 18.58
N LYS A 186 10.72 8.85 19.40
CA LYS A 186 9.76 9.95 19.62
C LYS A 186 9.97 11.16 18.70
N CYS A 187 10.89 11.08 17.72
CA CYS A 187 11.14 12.16 16.77
C CYS A 187 9.86 12.56 16.01
N PRO A 188 9.47 13.85 15.99
CA PRO A 188 8.25 14.31 15.32
C PRO A 188 8.33 14.15 13.79
N ALA A 189 9.50 14.31 13.18
CA ALA A 189 9.68 14.15 11.74
C ALA A 189 9.41 12.71 11.25
N ARG A 190 9.48 11.73 12.16
CA ARG A 190 9.17 10.32 11.86
C ARG A 190 7.68 9.99 11.94
N LYS A 191 6.83 10.89 12.43
CA LYS A 191 5.39 10.66 12.47
C LYS A 191 4.85 10.55 11.03
N GLN A 192 4.09 9.49 10.74
CA GLN A 192 3.32 9.41 9.52
C GLN A 192 1.94 10.02 9.75
N LYS A 193 1.39 10.64 8.69
CA LYS A 193 -0.02 11.02 8.69
C LYS A 193 -0.86 9.74 8.79
N PRO A 194 -1.97 9.73 9.55
CA PRO A 194 -2.88 8.60 9.55
C PRO A 194 -3.36 8.34 8.11
N PRO A 195 -3.64 7.09 7.75
CA PRO A 195 -4.17 6.78 6.43
C PRO A 195 -5.50 7.51 6.23
N ASN A 196 -5.63 8.29 5.15
CA ASN A 196 -6.87 8.95 4.81
C ASN A 196 -7.80 7.94 4.12
N LYS A 197 -8.76 7.41 4.88
CA LYS A 197 -9.74 6.43 4.41
C LYS A 197 -11.08 7.03 3.98
N HIS A 198 -11.14 8.36 3.83
CA HIS A 198 -12.39 9.04 3.46
C HIS A 198 -12.97 8.54 2.13
N TYR A 199 -12.11 8.30 1.13
CA TYR A 199 -12.55 7.80 -0.18
C TYR A 199 -13.16 6.40 -0.08
N VAL A 200 -12.57 5.52 0.75
CA VAL A 200 -13.08 4.16 0.99
C VAL A 200 -14.46 4.22 1.65
N LYS A 201 -14.58 5.06 2.69
CA LYS A 201 -15.86 5.27 3.39
C LYS A 201 -16.96 5.70 2.42
N LYS A 202 -16.68 6.73 1.60
CA LYS A 202 -17.62 7.23 0.58
C LYS A 202 -18.01 6.15 -0.44
N ALA A 203 -17.05 5.32 -0.87
CA ALA A 203 -17.31 4.23 -1.81
C ALA A 203 -18.20 3.13 -1.20
N LEU A 204 -17.96 2.76 0.07
CA LEU A 204 -18.78 1.78 0.78
C LEU A 204 -20.22 2.28 0.99
N GLU A 205 -20.38 3.55 1.37
CA GLU A 205 -21.70 4.19 1.52
C GLU A 205 -22.45 4.24 0.18
N ALA A 206 -21.77 4.58 -0.92
CA ALA A 206 -22.37 4.58 -2.25
C ALA A 206 -22.81 3.17 -2.70
N ASN A 207 -22.04 2.14 -2.35
CA ASN A 207 -22.40 0.74 -2.66
C ASN A 207 -23.59 0.26 -1.83
N ALA A 208 -23.69 0.66 -0.56
CA ALA A 208 -24.83 0.32 0.30
C ALA A 208 -26.14 0.96 -0.17
N LEU A 209 -26.06 2.13 -0.81
CA LEU A 209 -27.21 2.85 -1.38
C LEU A 209 -27.55 2.44 -2.81
N ALA A 210 -26.75 1.60 -3.46
CA ALA A 210 -27.02 1.17 -4.82
C ALA A 210 -28.23 0.22 -4.85
N PRO A 211 -29.26 0.48 -5.68
CA PRO A 211 -30.36 -0.45 -5.82
C PRO A 211 -29.84 -1.79 -6.34
N PRO A 212 -30.43 -2.93 -5.93
CA PRO A 212 -30.08 -4.23 -6.48
C PRO A 212 -30.25 -4.20 -8.01
N PRO A 213 -29.43 -4.93 -8.78
CA PRO A 213 -29.51 -4.92 -10.23
C PRO A 213 -30.86 -5.49 -10.70
N THR A 214 -31.85 -4.61 -10.85
CA THR A 214 -33.14 -4.95 -11.42
C THR A 214 -33.10 -4.79 -12.93
N SER A 215 -33.32 -5.92 -13.60
CA SER A 215 -33.76 -6.13 -14.98
C SER A 215 -32.71 -6.41 -16.09
N PRO A 216 -32.97 -7.44 -16.94
CA PRO A 216 -32.11 -7.83 -18.06
C PRO A 216 -32.09 -6.76 -19.17
N PRO A 217 -31.05 -6.75 -20.03
CA PRO A 217 -30.86 -5.72 -21.04
C PRO A 217 -32.06 -5.65 -21.98
N LYS A 218 -32.70 -4.49 -22.05
CA LYS A 218 -33.75 -4.20 -23.03
C LYS A 218 -33.13 -4.33 -24.42
N ARG A 219 -33.57 -5.36 -25.17
CA ARG A 219 -33.27 -5.49 -26.61
C ARG A 219 -33.68 -4.19 -27.31
N HIS A 220 -32.72 -3.45 -27.83
CA HIS A 220 -32.99 -2.29 -28.68
C HIS A 220 -33.65 -2.80 -29.98
N ARG A 221 -34.95 -2.56 -30.12
CA ARG A 221 -35.65 -2.66 -31.41
C ARG A 221 -35.19 -1.50 -32.29
N PRO A 222 -34.77 -1.71 -33.54
CA PRO A 222 -34.35 -0.62 -34.41
C PRO A 222 -35.56 0.26 -34.74
N ARG A 223 -35.45 1.56 -34.45
CA ARG A 223 -36.49 2.55 -34.71
C ARG A 223 -36.43 2.94 -36.20
N SER A 224 -37.43 2.52 -36.95
CA SER A 224 -37.64 2.91 -38.34
C SER A 224 -37.72 4.44 -38.46
N ARG A 225 -36.88 5.01 -39.34
CA ARG A 225 -36.90 6.41 -39.74
C ARG A 225 -38.17 6.70 -40.53
N THR A 226 -39.05 7.53 -39.99
CA THR A 226 -40.03 8.27 -40.80
C THR A 226 -39.79 9.76 -40.65
N ARG A 227 -39.45 10.37 -41.78
CA ARG A 227 -39.33 11.81 -42.01
C ARG A 227 -40.69 12.48 -41.75
N ARG A 228 -40.71 13.57 -40.97
CA ARG A 228 -41.64 14.67 -41.24
C ARG A 228 -41.06 15.99 -40.75
N SER A 229 -40.79 16.85 -41.72
CA SER A 229 -40.53 18.27 -41.63
C SER A 229 -41.71 19.03 -41.05
N GLN A 230 -41.46 20.01 -40.17
CA GLN A 230 -42.09 21.33 -40.23
C GLN A 230 -41.44 22.31 -39.23
N SER A 231 -41.63 23.59 -39.54
CA SER A 231 -40.69 24.69 -39.40
C SER A 231 -41.16 25.76 -38.40
N LYS A 232 -40.27 26.73 -38.11
CA LYS A 232 -40.49 28.07 -37.50
C LYS A 232 -40.52 28.10 -35.96
N SER A 233 -39.89 29.03 -35.24
CA SER A 233 -39.18 30.29 -35.57
C SER A 233 -38.49 30.89 -34.32
N ARG A 234 -37.42 31.68 -34.56
CA ARG A 234 -36.95 32.90 -33.83
C ARG A 234 -36.57 32.75 -32.34
N GLY A 235 -35.39 33.16 -31.86
CA GLY A 235 -34.23 33.82 -32.49
C GLY A 235 -33.16 34.24 -31.46
N LYS A 236 -32.03 34.76 -32.00
CA LYS A 236 -30.96 35.61 -31.39
C LYS A 236 -30.20 35.05 -30.17
N SER A 237 -28.87 35.17 -30.00
CA SER A 237 -27.74 35.64 -30.81
C SER A 237 -26.45 35.36 -30.00
N GLN A 238 -25.31 35.27 -30.70
CA GLN A 238 -23.90 35.46 -30.25
C GLN A 238 -23.12 34.26 -29.68
N ASP A 239 -22.42 33.59 -30.59
CA ASP A 239 -20.95 33.56 -30.73
C ASP A 239 -20.08 33.67 -29.46
N ARG A 240 -19.47 32.53 -29.08
CA ARG A 240 -18.01 32.38 -29.19
C ARG A 240 -17.61 30.90 -29.29
N ALA A 241 -16.71 30.65 -30.22
CA ALA A 241 -16.25 29.35 -30.69
C ALA A 241 -15.16 28.73 -29.80
N LEU A 242 -15.16 27.38 -29.78
CA LEU A 242 -14.05 26.40 -29.87
C LEU A 242 -12.87 26.52 -28.85
N GLU A 243 -12.39 25.47 -28.19
CA GLU A 243 -12.23 24.07 -28.62
C GLU A 243 -12.55 23.04 -27.54
N SER A 244 -13.08 21.93 -28.02
CA SER A 244 -13.39 20.69 -27.33
C SER A 244 -12.39 19.63 -27.77
N LEU A 245 -11.77 18.93 -26.82
CA LEU A 245 -11.37 17.53 -27.03
C LEU A 245 -11.70 16.70 -25.79
N ASN A 246 -12.81 15.98 -25.90
CA ASN A 246 -13.02 14.60 -25.48
C ASN A 246 -12.77 14.24 -24.01
N ASN A 247 -13.81 14.38 -23.19
CA ASN A 247 -14.02 13.51 -22.03
C ASN A 247 -15.33 12.74 -22.23
N THR A 248 -15.23 11.55 -22.82
CA THR A 248 -16.26 10.51 -22.69
C THR A 248 -16.06 9.83 -21.33
N PRO A 249 -17.08 9.79 -20.45
CA PRO A 249 -17.02 8.99 -19.25
C PRO A 249 -17.22 7.53 -19.64
N GLY A 250 -16.11 6.79 -19.75
CA GLY A 250 -16.13 5.34 -19.84
C GLY A 250 -16.79 4.76 -18.59
N THR A 251 -17.76 3.89 -18.81
CA THR A 251 -18.49 3.11 -17.80
C THR A 251 -17.52 2.44 -16.84
N ALA A 252 -17.51 2.91 -15.58
CA ALA A 252 -16.77 2.29 -14.50
C ALA A 252 -17.45 0.96 -14.12
N SER A 253 -16.91 -0.14 -14.64
CA SER A 253 -17.20 -1.47 -14.12
C SER A 253 -16.73 -1.55 -12.67
N LYS A 254 -17.66 -1.98 -11.82
CA LYS A 254 -17.48 -2.20 -10.39
C LYS A 254 -16.61 -3.45 -10.20
N THR A 255 -15.35 -3.27 -9.80
CA THR A 255 -14.48 -4.39 -9.41
C THR A 255 -13.59 -3.98 -8.24
N SER A 256 -13.62 -4.79 -7.18
CA SER A 256 -12.65 -4.74 -6.10
C SER A 256 -11.25 -4.89 -6.69
N THR A 257 -10.41 -3.87 -6.55
CA THR A 257 -9.06 -3.89 -7.11
C THR A 257 -8.13 -4.59 -6.13
N THR A 258 -7.58 -5.75 -6.50
CA THR A 258 -6.55 -6.41 -5.73
C THR A 258 -5.21 -5.74 -6.02
N THR A 259 -4.53 -5.30 -4.96
CA THR A 259 -3.23 -4.66 -5.05
C THR A 259 -2.16 -5.63 -4.55
N LEU A 260 -1.14 -5.87 -5.34
CA LEU A 260 0.01 -6.69 -5.00
C LEU A 260 1.23 -5.79 -4.83
N ALA A 261 2.03 -6.06 -3.81
CA ALA A 261 3.33 -5.43 -3.64
C ALA A 261 4.45 -6.44 -3.91
N LEU A 262 5.45 -5.96 -4.63
CA LEU A 262 6.55 -6.71 -5.21
C LEU A 262 7.84 -6.14 -4.64
N ILE A 263 8.54 -6.93 -3.82
CA ILE A 263 9.80 -6.53 -3.17
C ILE A 263 10.95 -7.31 -3.79
N PRO A 264 11.91 -6.69 -4.48
CA PRO A 264 13.11 -7.35 -4.94
C PRO A 264 13.98 -7.81 -3.77
N GLN A 265 14.39 -9.07 -3.76
CA GLN A 265 15.43 -9.58 -2.88
C GLN A 265 16.80 -9.33 -3.51
N LYS A 266 17.75 -8.88 -2.70
CA LYS A 266 19.14 -8.72 -3.15
C LYS A 266 19.82 -10.09 -3.02
N ASN A 267 20.33 -10.63 -4.13
CA ASN A 267 21.20 -11.79 -4.09
C ASN A 267 22.39 -11.50 -3.16
N ARG A 268 22.43 -12.15 -1.99
CA ARG A 268 23.66 -12.29 -1.21
C ARG A 268 24.55 -13.28 -1.95
N ALA A 269 25.20 -12.82 -3.02
CA ALA A 269 26.34 -13.54 -3.57
C ALA A 269 27.53 -13.34 -2.61
N ALA A 270 27.98 -14.46 -2.03
CA ALA A 270 29.27 -14.72 -1.38
C ALA A 270 29.94 -13.56 -0.63
N SER A 271 29.79 -13.56 0.70
CA SER A 271 30.83 -13.03 1.61
C SER A 271 31.30 -14.19 2.48
N ALA A 272 32.10 -15.06 1.88
CA ALA A 272 33.01 -15.93 2.57
C ALA A 272 34.40 -15.55 2.08
N GLU A 273 35.06 -14.66 2.83
CA GLU A 273 36.51 -14.67 3.06
C GLU A 273 36.79 -13.64 4.16
N ARG A 274 37.06 -14.22 5.33
CA ARG A 274 37.73 -13.59 6.48
C ARG A 274 39.24 -13.55 6.19
N PRO A 275 39.97 -12.67 6.88
CA PRO A 275 40.59 -13.11 8.14
C PRO A 275 39.89 -12.55 9.38
#